data_AF-A0A8H7FLU4-F1
#
_entry.id   AF-A0A8H7FLU4-F1
#
_cell.length_a   1.000
_cell.length_b   1.000
_cell.length_c   1.000
_cell.angle_alpha   90.00
_cell.angle_beta   90.00
_cell.angle_gamma   90.00
#
_symmetry.space_group_name_H-M   'P 1'
#
loop_
_entity.id
_entity.type
_entity.pdbx_description
1 polymer ?
#
loop_
_entity_poly.entity_id
_entity_poly.type
_entity_poly.pdbx_seq_one_letter_code
_entity_poly.pdbx_strand_id
1 'polypeptide(L)'
;MHKETCFSEKRINAMLDKINAEEAAKPPPKPKADQCTGCGVKFPQRDEDDEDEDMEEDGEEALADACDDCGYMVCEGCVSDTNNGSCHCLNSNFGNSYCGVSPRWYHGGRGKSYRGDRHPEGEREEDPSKFEATPRACGNCGEVDYCMKKVYLK
;
A
#
# COMPACT_ATOMS: atom_id res chain seq x y z
N MET A 1 -22.16 -1.44 47.39
CA MET A 1 -21.54 -0.46 46.47
C MET A 1 -20.74 -1.12 45.32
N HIS A 2 -21.12 -2.30 44.81
CA HIS A 2 -20.36 -2.98 43.73
C HIS A 2 -21.11 -3.06 42.39
N LYS A 3 -22.44 -2.88 42.40
CA LYS A 3 -23.26 -2.91 41.19
C LYS A 3 -23.14 -1.61 40.38
N GLU A 4 -23.16 -0.44 41.03
CA GLU A 4 -23.11 0.86 40.33
C GLU A 4 -21.80 1.10 39.58
N THR A 5 -20.66 0.68 40.13
CA THR A 5 -19.34 0.78 39.48
C THR A 5 -19.21 -0.14 38.25
N CYS A 6 -19.81 -1.32 38.30
CA CYS A 6 -19.81 -2.26 37.17
C CYS A 6 -20.67 -1.75 35.99
N PHE A 7 -21.77 -1.03 36.26
CA PHE A 7 -22.59 -0.42 35.22
C PHE A 7 -21.89 0.76 34.54
N SER A 8 -21.10 1.56 35.27
CA SER A 8 -20.29 2.63 34.66
C SER A 8 -19.13 2.09 33.81
N GLU A 9 -18.42 1.06 34.27
CA GLU A 9 -17.31 0.45 33.52
C GLU A 9 -17.77 -0.18 32.21
N LYS A 10 -18.88 -0.91 32.21
CA LYS A 10 -19.46 -1.49 30.98
C LYS A 10 -19.84 -0.41 29.96
N ARG A 11 -20.34 0.73 30.43
CA ARG A 11 -20.73 1.86 29.56
C ARG A 11 -19.51 2.57 28.99
N ILE A 12 -18.44 2.73 29.77
CA ILE A 12 -17.16 3.29 29.31
C ILE A 12 -16.54 2.37 28.25
N ASN A 13 -16.47 1.07 28.51
CA ASN A 13 -15.91 0.11 27.55
C ASN A 13 -16.71 0.10 26.25
N ALA A 14 -18.04 0.07 26.32
CA ALA A 14 -18.89 0.15 25.12
C ALA A 14 -18.72 1.47 24.33
N MET A 15 -18.33 2.56 25.00
CA MET A 15 -18.06 3.84 24.34
C MET A 15 -16.67 3.84 23.69
N LEU A 16 -15.66 3.27 24.36
CA LEU A 16 -14.33 3.07 23.82
C LEU A 16 -14.35 2.12 22.61
N ASP A 17 -15.14 1.05 22.66
CA ASP A 17 -15.30 0.12 21.54
C ASP A 17 -15.89 0.81 20.31
N LYS A 18 -16.85 1.73 20.51
CA LYS A 18 -17.40 2.56 19.42
C LYS A 18 -16.36 3.51 18.84
N ILE A 19 -15.61 4.22 19.69
CA ILE A 19 -14.55 5.14 19.25
C ILE A 19 -13.46 4.35 18.51
N ASN A 20 -13.05 3.19 19.01
CA ASN A 20 -12.06 2.33 18.37
C ASN A 20 -12.56 1.80 17.02
N ALA A 21 -13.84 1.43 16.92
CA ALA A 21 -14.44 1.01 15.65
C ALA A 21 -14.52 2.17 14.64
N GLU A 22 -14.87 3.37 15.10
CA GLU A 22 -14.92 4.59 14.28
C GLU A 22 -13.52 5.00 13.80
N GLU A 23 -12.50 4.94 14.66
CA GLU A 23 -11.09 5.19 14.29
C GLU A 23 -10.54 4.10 13.35
N ALA A 24 -10.87 2.83 13.58
CA ALA A 24 -10.45 1.73 12.72
C ALA A 24 -11.10 1.77 11.33
N ALA A 25 -12.26 2.42 11.20
CA ALA A 25 -12.95 2.61 9.92
C ALA A 25 -12.40 3.81 9.12
N LYS A 26 -11.63 4.71 9.73
CA LYS A 26 -11.03 5.84 9.00
C LYS A 26 -9.93 5.34 8.07
N PRO A 27 -9.84 5.84 6.83
CA PRO A 27 -8.71 5.53 5.97
C PRO A 27 -7.42 6.00 6.64
N PRO A 28 -6.31 5.26 6.47
CA PRO A 28 -5.03 5.66 7.05
C PRO A 28 -4.63 7.06 6.56
N PRO A 29 -4.04 7.90 7.41
CA PRO A 29 -3.61 9.23 7.01
C PRO A 29 -2.60 9.12 5.87
N LYS A 30 -2.85 9.85 4.78
CA LYS A 30 -1.95 9.91 3.63
C LYS A 30 -0.68 10.73 3.97
N PRO A 31 0.48 10.41 3.37
CA PRO A 31 1.69 11.22 3.44
C PRO A 31 1.45 12.65 2.95
N LYS A 32 2.36 13.55 3.31
CA LYS A 32 2.32 14.93 2.80
C LYS A 32 2.66 14.94 1.31
N ALA A 33 1.89 15.69 0.53
CA ALA A 33 2.04 15.77 -0.91
C ALA A 33 3.23 16.64 -1.37
N ASP A 34 3.86 17.38 -0.46
CA ASP A 34 4.96 18.31 -0.76
C ASP A 34 6.36 17.69 -0.62
N GLN A 35 6.45 16.39 -0.28
CA GLN A 35 7.72 15.73 -0.02
C GLN A 35 7.73 14.26 -0.42
N CYS A 36 8.88 13.80 -0.90
CA CYS A 36 9.16 12.40 -1.17
C CYS A 36 8.96 11.57 0.10
N THR A 37 8.16 10.52 0.00
CA THR A 37 7.92 9.62 1.14
C THR A 37 9.11 8.70 1.42
N GLY A 38 9.97 8.46 0.41
CA GLY A 38 11.18 7.65 0.54
C GLY A 38 12.32 8.36 1.27
N CYS A 39 12.75 9.53 0.78
CA CYS A 39 13.90 10.27 1.33
C CYS A 39 13.55 11.55 2.10
N GLY A 40 12.29 12.02 2.04
CA GLY A 40 11.85 13.24 2.72
C GLY A 40 12.23 14.54 2.04
N VAL A 41 12.85 14.51 0.84
CA VAL A 41 13.13 15.72 0.07
C VAL A 41 11.82 16.41 -0.31
N LYS A 42 11.77 17.74 -0.22
CA LYS A 42 10.61 18.51 -0.68
C LYS A 42 10.63 18.62 -2.19
N PHE A 43 9.48 18.48 -2.80
CA PHE A 43 9.35 18.76 -4.23
C PHE A 43 9.42 20.26 -4.46
N PRO A 44 10.01 20.71 -5.59
CA PRO A 44 9.97 22.12 -5.97
C PRO A 44 8.50 22.55 -6.09
N GLN A 45 8.14 23.62 -5.38
CA GLN A 45 6.81 24.22 -5.55
C GLN A 45 6.80 24.87 -6.93
N ARG A 46 5.91 24.41 -7.81
CA ARG A 46 5.61 25.10 -9.06
C ARG A 46 4.71 26.27 -8.67
N ASP A 47 5.30 27.45 -8.47
CA ASP A 47 4.53 28.65 -8.24
C ASP A 47 3.68 28.91 -9.50
N GLU A 48 2.36 28.99 -9.34
CA GLU A 48 1.39 29.12 -10.45
C GLU A 48 1.43 30.52 -11.12
N ASP A 49 2.28 31.43 -10.63
CA ASP A 49 2.29 32.85 -11.01
C ASP A 49 3.50 33.27 -11.89
N ASP A 50 4.50 32.41 -12.12
CA ASP A 50 5.65 32.74 -12.98
C ASP A 50 5.51 32.06 -14.35
N GLU A 51 4.80 32.74 -15.25
CA GLU A 51 4.78 32.48 -16.71
C GLU A 51 6.05 33.01 -17.41
N ASP A 52 7.18 33.07 -16.72
CA ASP A 52 8.43 33.59 -17.29
C ASP A 52 9.39 32.46 -17.69
N GLU A 53 9.70 32.52 -18.97
CA GLU A 53 10.60 31.71 -19.78
C GLU A 53 12.00 31.54 -19.14
N ASP A 54 12.63 30.38 -19.38
CA ASP A 54 14.06 30.09 -19.16
C ASP A 54 14.56 29.73 -17.74
N MET A 55 13.99 28.69 -17.10
CA MET A 55 14.74 27.92 -16.09
C MET A 55 15.07 26.52 -16.58
N GLU A 56 16.38 26.27 -16.68
CA GLU A 56 17.00 25.02 -17.09
C GLU A 56 16.49 23.81 -16.28
N GLU A 57 15.87 22.90 -17.01
CA GLU A 57 15.94 21.42 -16.99
C GLU A 57 16.88 20.76 -15.95
N ASP A 58 16.69 21.01 -14.65
CA ASP A 58 17.32 20.20 -13.58
C ASP A 58 16.50 20.22 -12.27
N GLY A 59 15.23 20.66 -12.34
CA GLY A 59 14.30 20.54 -11.24
C GLY A 59 13.79 19.11 -11.18
N GLU A 60 14.15 18.37 -10.12
CA GLU A 60 13.63 17.03 -9.80
C GLU A 60 12.09 17.03 -9.92
N GLU A 61 11.58 16.74 -11.11
CA GLU A 61 10.15 16.62 -11.33
C GLU A 61 9.68 15.49 -10.41
N ALA A 62 8.62 15.75 -9.65
CA ALA A 62 7.94 14.72 -8.89
C ALA A 62 7.38 13.69 -9.90
N LEU A 63 8.21 12.72 -10.26
CA LEU A 63 7.99 11.79 -11.37
C LEU A 63 6.87 10.78 -11.12
N ALA A 64 6.24 10.80 -9.93
CA ALA A 64 5.30 9.78 -9.53
C ALA A 64 4.00 10.41 -9.01
N ASP A 65 2.94 10.28 -9.82
CA ASP A 65 1.57 10.30 -9.34
C ASP A 65 1.51 9.56 -7.99
N ALA A 66 1.05 10.27 -6.95
CA ALA A 66 0.97 9.69 -5.62
C ALA A 66 0.11 8.43 -5.68
N CYS A 67 0.57 7.34 -5.06
CA CYS A 67 -0.18 6.09 -5.10
C CYS A 67 -1.61 6.31 -4.56
N ASP A 68 -2.62 5.92 -5.33
CA ASP A 68 -4.02 6.20 -5.00
C ASP A 68 -4.45 5.64 -3.64
N ASP A 69 -3.93 4.45 -3.31
CA ASP A 69 -4.21 3.71 -2.08
C ASP A 69 -3.57 4.37 -0.85
N CYS A 70 -2.24 4.55 -0.89
CA CYS A 70 -1.43 4.93 0.27
C CYS A 70 -1.04 6.42 0.30
N GLY A 71 -1.16 7.13 -0.83
CA GLY A 71 -0.61 8.48 -1.04
C GLY A 71 0.92 8.53 -1.06
N TYR A 72 1.60 7.39 -1.15
CA TYR A 72 3.06 7.32 -1.21
C TYR A 72 3.55 7.87 -2.55
N MET A 73 4.56 8.73 -2.49
CA MET A 73 5.14 9.40 -3.65
C MET A 73 6.65 9.47 -3.50
N VAL A 74 7.38 9.51 -4.62
CA VAL A 74 8.84 9.43 -4.64
C VAL A 74 9.42 10.46 -5.60
N CYS A 75 10.60 10.99 -5.27
CA CYS A 75 11.38 11.77 -6.23
C CYS A 75 12.06 10.86 -7.25
N GLU A 76 12.57 11.46 -8.32
CA GLU A 76 13.31 10.76 -9.37
C GLU A 76 14.47 9.92 -8.81
N GLY A 77 15.23 10.48 -7.86
CA GLY A 77 16.32 9.74 -7.21
C GLY A 77 15.84 8.49 -6.46
N CYS A 78 14.61 8.50 -5.93
CA CYS A 78 14.04 7.35 -5.24
C CYS A 78 13.38 6.35 -6.20
N VAL A 79 12.97 6.73 -7.41
CA VAL A 79 12.21 5.83 -8.32
C VAL A 79 12.98 4.54 -8.66
N SER A 80 14.31 4.64 -8.74
CA SER A 80 15.21 3.52 -9.03
C SER A 80 15.62 2.75 -7.76
N ASP A 81 15.32 3.28 -6.57
CA ASP A 81 15.68 2.68 -5.29
C ASP A 81 14.63 1.64 -4.87
N THR A 82 15.05 0.38 -4.70
CA THR A 82 14.13 -0.71 -4.30
C THR A 82 13.58 -0.59 -2.88
N ASN A 83 14.20 0.22 -2.02
CA ASN A 83 13.76 0.48 -0.65
C ASN A 83 12.94 1.77 -0.58
N ASN A 84 13.49 2.88 -1.07
CA ASN A 84 12.86 4.21 -0.95
C ASN A 84 11.82 4.48 -2.05
N GLY A 85 11.95 3.80 -3.19
CA GLY A 85 11.12 3.92 -4.38
C GLY A 85 9.87 3.05 -4.42
N SER A 86 9.57 2.29 -3.37
CA SER A 86 8.45 1.34 -3.36
C SER A 86 7.38 1.74 -2.34
N CYS A 87 6.13 1.99 -2.77
CA CYS A 87 5.02 2.11 -1.82
C CYS A 87 4.90 0.78 -1.04
N HIS A 88 4.67 0.92 0.25
CA HIS A 88 4.45 -0.17 1.19
C HIS A 88 3.00 -0.67 1.21
N CYS A 89 2.26 -0.52 0.10
CA CYS A 89 0.93 -1.09 -0.03
C CYS A 89 1.02 -2.62 -0.03
N LEU A 90 0.02 -3.29 0.55
CA LEU A 90 0.03 -4.75 0.63
C LEU A 90 -0.16 -5.40 -0.74
N ASN A 91 -0.81 -4.71 -1.66
CA ASN A 91 -1.36 -5.28 -2.89
C ASN A 91 -0.62 -4.74 -4.13
N SER A 92 -0.26 -3.46 -4.11
CA SER A 92 0.28 -2.74 -5.27
C SER A 92 1.56 -1.97 -4.92
N ASN A 93 2.39 -1.71 -5.94
CA ASN A 93 3.42 -0.68 -5.93
C ASN A 93 3.11 0.35 -7.02
N PHE A 94 2.63 1.54 -6.64
CA PHE A 94 2.20 2.56 -7.61
C PHE A 94 1.25 1.98 -8.68
N GLY A 95 0.20 1.27 -8.22
CA GLY A 95 -0.78 0.62 -9.11
C GLY A 95 -0.34 -0.71 -9.71
N ASN A 96 0.95 -1.04 -9.69
CA ASN A 96 1.43 -2.34 -10.18
C ASN A 96 1.15 -3.44 -9.15
N SER A 97 0.25 -4.36 -9.50
CA SER A 97 -0.16 -5.46 -8.62
C SER A 97 0.97 -6.48 -8.42
N TYR A 98 1.23 -6.88 -7.18
CA TYR A 98 2.23 -7.89 -6.85
C TYR A 98 1.83 -9.34 -7.18
N CYS A 99 0.61 -9.58 -7.64
CA CYS A 99 0.08 -10.93 -7.86
C CYS A 99 0.83 -11.75 -8.92
N GLY A 100 1.43 -11.09 -9.92
CA GLY A 100 2.20 -11.74 -10.99
C GLY A 100 3.69 -11.95 -10.68
N VAL A 101 4.19 -11.44 -9.55
CA VAL A 101 5.63 -11.49 -9.22
C VAL A 101 5.89 -12.26 -7.93
N SER A 102 7.14 -12.68 -7.73
CA SER A 102 7.58 -13.27 -6.48
C SER A 102 7.60 -12.21 -5.36
N PRO A 103 6.98 -12.49 -4.21
CA PRO A 103 6.89 -11.52 -3.12
C PRO A 103 8.28 -11.24 -2.58
N ARG A 104 8.60 -9.95 -2.43
CA ARG A 104 9.79 -9.51 -1.72
C ARG A 104 9.41 -9.15 -0.29
N TRP A 105 10.39 -9.14 0.59
CA TRP A 105 10.19 -8.88 2.02
C TRP A 105 9.50 -7.52 2.30
N TYR A 106 9.61 -6.56 1.37
CA TYR A 106 8.99 -5.23 1.47
C TYR A 106 7.60 -5.12 0.82
N HIS A 107 7.15 -6.11 0.04
CA HIS A 107 5.83 -6.09 -0.63
C HIS A 107 4.65 -6.29 0.34
N GLY A 108 4.86 -6.74 1.58
CA GLY A 108 3.78 -6.85 2.56
C GLY A 108 3.54 -5.58 3.39
N GLY A 109 4.30 -4.52 3.10
CA GLY A 109 4.20 -3.23 3.74
C GLY A 109 4.87 -3.16 5.12
N ARG A 110 5.63 -2.08 5.37
CA ARG A 110 6.27 -1.73 6.67
C ARG A 110 6.85 -2.94 7.44
N GLY A 111 7.66 -3.76 6.76
CA GLY A 111 8.35 -4.91 7.38
C GLY A 111 7.50 -6.17 7.58
N LYS A 112 6.34 -6.28 6.92
CA LYS A 112 5.50 -7.49 6.93
C LYS A 112 5.70 -8.28 5.65
N SER A 113 5.58 -9.61 5.74
CA SER A 113 5.50 -10.48 4.56
C SER A 113 4.22 -10.23 3.78
N TYR A 114 4.31 -10.33 2.45
CA TYR A 114 3.17 -10.24 1.55
C TYR A 114 2.15 -11.35 1.83
N ARG A 115 0.86 -10.99 1.87
CA ARG A 115 -0.26 -11.92 2.13
C ARG A 115 -1.36 -11.87 1.06
N GLY A 116 -1.20 -11.02 0.06
CA GLY A 116 -2.14 -10.88 -1.05
C GLY A 116 -2.20 -12.13 -1.92
N ASP A 117 -3.17 -12.17 -2.82
CA ASP A 117 -3.27 -13.28 -3.78
C ASP A 117 -2.11 -13.26 -4.79
N ARG A 118 -1.78 -14.42 -5.33
CA ARG A 118 -0.74 -14.59 -6.37
C ARG A 118 -1.25 -15.52 -7.46
N HIS A 119 -0.93 -15.21 -8.70
CA HIS A 119 -1.13 -16.06 -9.86
C HIS A 119 0.01 -15.80 -10.87
N PRO A 120 1.26 -16.13 -10.50
CA PRO A 120 2.40 -15.96 -11.39
C PRO A 120 2.24 -16.82 -12.65
N GLU A 121 2.48 -16.20 -13.80
CA GLU A 121 2.42 -16.85 -15.11
C GLU A 121 3.43 -18.00 -15.19
N GLY A 122 3.06 -19.15 -15.76
CA GLY A 122 3.95 -20.30 -15.94
C GLY A 122 4.08 -21.22 -14.72
N GLU A 123 3.98 -20.70 -13.49
CA GLU A 123 4.16 -21.53 -12.28
C GLU A 123 3.05 -22.57 -12.10
N ARG A 124 1.85 -22.30 -12.66
CA ARG A 124 0.73 -23.25 -12.60
C ARG A 124 0.98 -24.47 -13.48
N GLU A 125 1.55 -24.28 -14.67
CA GLU A 125 1.92 -25.41 -15.53
C GLU A 125 2.97 -26.31 -14.87
N GLU A 126 3.91 -25.71 -14.14
CA GLU A 126 4.98 -26.43 -13.43
C GLU A 126 4.48 -27.17 -12.20
N ASP A 127 3.63 -26.54 -11.39
CA ASP A 127 3.10 -27.13 -10.16
C ASP A 127 1.63 -26.76 -9.91
N PRO A 128 0.69 -27.42 -10.61
CA PRO A 128 -0.75 -27.15 -10.46
C PRO A 128 -1.25 -27.36 -9.02
N SER A 129 -0.53 -28.16 -8.22
CA SER A 129 -0.92 -28.49 -6.85
C SER A 129 -0.84 -27.29 -5.90
N LYS A 130 0.02 -26.31 -6.21
CA LYS A 130 0.15 -25.06 -5.44
C LYS A 130 -1.02 -24.11 -5.63
N PHE A 131 -1.81 -24.31 -6.67
CA PHE A 131 -2.92 -23.43 -7.04
C PHE A 131 -4.26 -23.98 -6.57
N GLU A 132 -5.22 -23.06 -6.40
CA GLU A 132 -6.60 -23.40 -6.16
C GLU A 132 -7.18 -24.21 -7.32
N ALA A 133 -8.13 -25.11 -7.04
CA ALA A 133 -8.69 -26.00 -8.04
C ALA A 133 -9.65 -25.29 -9.01
N THR A 134 -10.25 -24.18 -8.57
CA THR A 134 -11.22 -23.39 -9.32
C THR A 134 -10.70 -21.96 -9.48
N PRO A 135 -10.83 -21.36 -10.67
CA PRO A 135 -10.46 -19.97 -10.85
C PRO A 135 -11.40 -19.06 -10.08
N ARG A 136 -10.88 -17.96 -9.56
CA ARG A 136 -11.65 -16.93 -8.84
C ARG A 136 -11.04 -15.55 -9.09
N ALA A 137 -11.79 -14.49 -8.79
CA ALA A 137 -11.24 -13.15 -8.79
C ALA A 137 -10.07 -13.05 -7.79
N CYS A 138 -8.94 -12.54 -8.28
CA CYS A 138 -7.78 -12.21 -7.49
C CYS A 138 -8.11 -11.02 -6.60
N GLY A 139 -7.91 -11.14 -5.29
CA GLY A 139 -8.11 -10.04 -4.34
C GLY A 139 -7.08 -8.92 -4.44
N ASN A 140 -6.13 -9.02 -5.37
CA ASN A 140 -5.13 -8.00 -5.66
C ASN A 140 -5.46 -7.21 -6.94
N CYS A 141 -5.44 -7.87 -8.11
CA CYS A 141 -5.69 -7.22 -9.40
C CYS A 141 -7.13 -7.34 -9.92
N GLY A 142 -7.98 -8.16 -9.29
CA GLY A 142 -9.36 -8.42 -9.74
C GLY A 142 -9.51 -9.43 -10.89
N GLU A 143 -8.42 -9.83 -11.54
CA GLU A 143 -8.45 -10.80 -12.64
C GLU A 143 -8.95 -12.17 -12.15
N VAL A 144 -9.72 -12.85 -13.00
CA VAL A 144 -10.24 -14.20 -12.69
C VAL A 144 -9.19 -15.22 -13.12
N ASP A 145 -8.49 -15.79 -12.16
CA ASP A 145 -7.44 -16.79 -12.40
C ASP A 145 -7.37 -17.82 -11.27
N TYR A 146 -6.58 -18.87 -11.46
CA TYR A 146 -6.23 -19.84 -10.45
C TYR A 146 -5.23 -19.20 -9.49
N CYS A 147 -5.72 -18.73 -8.36
CA CYS A 147 -4.86 -18.16 -7.33
C CYS A 147 -4.05 -19.24 -6.60
N MET A 148 -2.82 -18.91 -6.19
CA MET A 148 -1.97 -19.77 -5.38
C MET A 148 -2.57 -19.94 -3.97
N LYS A 149 -2.56 -21.15 -3.44
CA LYS A 149 -3.07 -21.45 -2.09
C LYS A 149 -2.23 -20.72 -1.04
N LYS A 150 -2.89 -20.20 0.00
CA LYS A 150 -2.28 -19.41 1.08
C LYS A 150 -1.09 -20.10 1.78
N VAL A 151 -1.07 -21.43 1.83
CA VAL A 151 0.03 -22.21 2.44
C VAL A 151 1.36 -22.09 1.69
N TYR A 152 1.33 -21.68 0.42
CA TYR A 152 2.50 -21.47 -0.44
C TYR A 152 2.88 -19.99 -0.59
N LEU A 153 2.14 -19.08 0.05
CA LEU A 153 2.53 -17.68 0.17
C LEU A 153 3.48 -17.54 1.36
N LYS A 154 4.79 -17.60 1.12
CA LYS A 154 5.83 -17.37 2.11
C LYS A 154 6.62 -16.12 1.78
#